data_AF-A0A7L0LA34-F1
#
_entry.id   AF-A0A7L0LA34-F1
#
_cell.length_a   1.000
_cell.length_b   1.000
_cell.length_c   1.000
_cell.angle_alpha   90.00
_cell.angle_beta   90.00
_cell.angle_gamma   90.00
#
_symmetry.space_group_name_H-M   'P 1'
#
loop_
_entity.id
_entity.type
_entity.pdbx_description
1 polymer ?
#
loop_
_entity_poly.entity_id
_entity_poly.type
_entity_poly.pdbx_seq_one_letter_code
_entity_poly.pdbx_strand_id
1 'polypeptide(L)'
;QPQHFKLHGQLCWLSRHCSCVLLQPNVYPGNCWAFKGHQGQVVIRLPARVYLTAITVQHISKEASPSGTINSAPKDIAVLGVDADREEETLLGMFSYNVERDPIQTFPLKNMLLPRAFSQVKLIVKSNWGNPWYTCIYRVKVHGKMETQ
;
A
#
# COMPACT_ATOMS: atom_id res chain seq x y z
N GLN A 1 18.96 -12.30 2.93
CA GLN A 1 19.86 -12.15 4.09
C GLN A 1 19.33 -11.02 4.95
N PRO A 2 19.13 -11.22 6.27
CA PRO A 2 18.88 -10.10 7.17
C PRO A 2 20.11 -9.17 7.16
N GLN A 3 19.87 -7.86 7.10
CA GLN A 3 20.94 -6.87 7.13
C GLN A 3 21.14 -6.42 8.58
N HIS A 4 22.39 -6.19 8.98
CA HIS A 4 22.73 -5.75 10.34
C HIS A 4 23.53 -4.46 10.28
N PHE A 5 23.35 -3.60 11.28
CA PHE A 5 24.23 -2.47 11.54
C PHE A 5 24.51 -2.38 13.04
N LYS A 6 25.61 -1.74 13.42
CA LYS A 6 25.92 -1.47 14.82
C LYS A 6 25.53 -0.04 15.16
N LEU A 7 24.69 0.14 16.17
CA LEU A 7 24.39 1.44 16.76
C LEU A 7 24.97 1.47 18.16
N HIS A 8 25.87 2.42 18.44
CA HIS A 8 26.58 2.52 19.73
C HIS A 8 27.21 1.19 20.19
N GLY A 9 27.77 0.41 19.25
CA GLY A 9 28.38 -0.89 19.55
C GLY A 9 27.40 -2.06 19.69
N GLN A 10 26.09 -1.81 19.75
CA GLN A 10 25.06 -2.84 19.84
C GLN A 10 24.63 -3.31 18.45
N LEU A 11 24.49 -4.63 18.28
CA LEU A 11 24.08 -5.22 17.00
C LEU A 11 22.57 -5.03 16.80
N CYS A 12 22.20 -4.18 15.85
CA CYS A 12 20.81 -3.96 15.46
C CYS A 12 20.47 -4.76 14.21
N TRP A 13 19.33 -5.46 14.24
CA TRP A 13 18.81 -6.20 13.10
C TRP A 13 17.91 -5.28 12.27
N LEU A 14 18.25 -5.07 10.99
CA LEU A 14 17.31 -4.46 10.04
C LEU A 14 16.22 -5.48 9.75
N SER A 15 15.13 -5.38 10.49
CA SER A 15 13.87 -6.02 10.13
C SER A 15 13.34 -5.33 8.88
N ARG A 16 13.54 -5.96 7.71
CA ARG A 16 12.72 -5.65 6.54
C ARG A 16 11.29 -6.08 6.88
N HIS A 17 10.42 -5.11 7.13
CA HIS A 17 9.02 -5.41 7.34
C HIS A 17 8.45 -6.12 6.11
N CYS A 18 7.87 -7.30 6.35
CA CYS A 18 7.17 -8.05 5.32
C CYS A 18 5.97 -7.23 4.83
N SER A 19 5.47 -7.52 3.62
CA SER A 19 4.27 -6.87 3.10
C SER A 19 3.09 -6.98 4.06
N CYS A 20 2.99 -7.99 4.92
CA CYS A 20 1.90 -8.07 5.91
C CYS A 20 1.77 -6.85 6.84
N VAL A 21 2.83 -6.04 7.02
CA VAL A 21 2.79 -4.80 7.81
C VAL A 21 1.77 -3.80 7.27
N LEU A 22 1.53 -3.77 5.94
CA LEU A 22 0.58 -2.85 5.31
C LEU A 22 -0.88 -3.12 5.70
N LEU A 23 -1.16 -4.30 6.27
CA LEU A 23 -2.50 -4.69 6.74
C LEU A 23 -2.68 -4.45 8.25
N GLN A 24 -1.60 -4.15 8.97
CA GLN A 24 -1.63 -3.92 10.42
C GLN A 24 -2.15 -2.52 10.76
N PRO A 25 -2.78 -2.33 11.94
CA PRO A 25 -3.31 -1.03 12.32
C PRO A 25 -2.25 -0.01 12.74
N ASN A 26 -1.06 -0.47 13.13
CA ASN A 26 -0.02 0.36 13.71
C ASN A 26 0.66 1.25 12.65
N VAL A 27 0.58 2.56 12.83
CA VAL A 27 1.24 3.54 11.95
C VAL A 27 2.10 4.48 12.79
N TYR A 28 3.39 4.18 12.84
CA TYR A 28 4.42 5.02 13.47
C TYR A 28 5.68 4.99 12.59
N PRO A 29 6.54 6.03 12.64
CA PRO A 29 7.69 6.15 11.76
C PRO A 29 8.53 4.87 11.69
N GLY A 30 8.80 4.40 10.47
CA GLY A 30 9.57 3.17 10.21
C GLY A 30 8.75 1.89 10.15
N ASN A 31 7.50 1.86 10.63
CA ASN A 31 6.61 0.71 10.52
C ASN A 31 5.83 0.70 9.19
N CYS A 32 6.56 0.56 8.09
CA CYS A 32 5.99 0.54 6.74
C CYS A 32 6.59 -0.57 5.89
N TRP A 33 5.83 -0.98 4.87
CA TRP A 33 6.34 -1.85 3.82
C TRP A 33 7.18 -1.00 2.87
N ALA A 34 8.50 -1.21 2.91
CA ALA A 34 9.46 -0.53 2.07
C ALA A 34 9.91 -1.42 0.90
N PHE A 35 9.93 -0.85 -0.31
CA PHE A 35 10.53 -1.50 -1.48
C PHE A 35 11.53 -0.56 -2.17
N LYS A 36 12.51 -1.16 -2.86
CA LYS A 36 13.59 -0.42 -3.53
C LYS A 36 13.04 0.35 -4.74
N GLY A 37 13.48 1.59 -4.91
CA GLY A 37 13.09 2.47 -6.01
C GLY A 37 11.68 3.07 -5.84
N HIS A 38 11.12 3.53 -6.96
CA HIS A 38 9.86 4.28 -7.03
C HIS A 38 8.71 3.47 -7.65
N GLN A 39 8.96 2.23 -8.07
CA GLN A 39 7.98 1.33 -8.65
C GLN A 39 7.95 0.01 -7.89
N GLY A 40 6.76 -0.52 -7.66
CA GLY A 40 6.57 -1.75 -6.91
C GLY A 40 5.12 -2.21 -6.96
N GLN A 41 4.89 -3.46 -6.54
CA GLN A 41 3.53 -4.00 -6.49
C GLN A 41 3.35 -4.94 -5.31
N VAL A 42 2.12 -5.03 -4.82
CA VAL A 42 1.72 -5.97 -3.79
C VAL A 42 0.33 -6.52 -4.10
N VAL A 43 0.16 -7.81 -3.88
CA VAL A 43 -1.12 -8.50 -4.00
C VAL A 43 -1.63 -8.81 -2.61
N ILE A 44 -2.87 -8.41 -2.33
CA ILE A 44 -3.57 -8.59 -1.06
C ILE A 44 -4.67 -9.62 -1.29
N ARG A 45 -4.55 -10.79 -0.66
CA ARG A 45 -5.61 -11.80 -0.63
C ARG A 45 -6.70 -11.35 0.33
N LEU A 46 -7.94 -11.32 -0.13
CA LEU A 46 -9.10 -10.95 0.66
C LEU A 46 -9.64 -12.17 1.43
N PRO A 47 -10.33 -11.98 2.57
CA PRO A 47 -10.90 -13.08 3.35
C PRO A 47 -12.07 -13.79 2.63
N ALA A 48 -12.69 -13.13 1.66
CA ALA A 48 -13.78 -13.66 0.83
C ALA A 48 -13.74 -12.98 -0.55
N ARG A 49 -14.60 -13.41 -1.48
CA ARG A 49 -14.88 -12.62 -2.70
C ARG A 49 -15.61 -11.33 -2.30
N VAL A 50 -15.13 -10.20 -2.79
CA VAL A 50 -15.63 -8.86 -2.40
C VAL A 50 -15.92 -8.01 -3.64
N TYR A 51 -17.09 -7.36 -3.64
CA TYR A 51 -17.42 -6.26 -4.54
C TYR A 51 -16.73 -5.00 -4.05
N LEU A 52 -15.57 -4.70 -4.64
CA LEU A 52 -14.69 -3.62 -4.21
C LEU A 52 -15.31 -2.26 -4.49
N THR A 53 -15.30 -1.37 -3.49
CA THR A 53 -15.88 -0.02 -3.57
C THR A 53 -14.84 1.08 -3.44
N ALA A 54 -13.82 0.88 -2.60
CA ALA A 54 -12.76 1.85 -2.39
C ALA A 54 -11.48 1.18 -1.87
N ILE A 55 -10.37 1.88 -1.99
CA ILE A 55 -9.14 1.58 -1.26
C ILE A 55 -8.77 2.77 -0.39
N THR A 56 -8.13 2.55 0.74
CA THR A 56 -7.51 3.62 1.54
C THR A 56 -6.03 3.38 1.65
N VAL A 57 -5.24 4.41 1.37
CA VAL A 57 -3.79 4.42 1.56
C VAL A 57 -3.49 5.40 2.67
N GLN A 58 -2.68 4.97 3.61
CA GLN A 58 -2.23 5.80 4.73
C GLN A 58 -0.70 5.90 4.74
N HIS A 59 -0.22 7.09 5.04
CA HIS A 59 1.17 7.40 5.34
C HIS A 59 1.27 8.11 6.70
N ILE A 60 2.48 8.26 7.24
CA ILE A 60 2.72 9.19 8.36
C ILE A 60 2.57 10.64 7.88
N SER A 61 2.21 11.55 8.79
CA SER A 61 2.19 12.99 8.53
C SER A 61 3.61 13.56 8.45
N LYS A 62 3.75 14.80 7.95
CA LYS A 62 5.05 15.49 7.86
C LYS A 62 5.63 15.73 9.26
N GLU A 63 4.77 16.05 10.22
CA GLU A 63 5.12 16.35 11.62
C GLU A 63 5.62 15.10 12.35
N ALA A 64 5.06 13.93 12.02
CA ALA A 64 5.51 12.66 12.57
C ALA A 64 6.83 12.17 11.93
N SER A 65 7.28 12.75 10.82
CA SER A 65 8.49 12.34 10.13
C SER A 65 9.74 12.89 10.81
N PRO A 66 10.72 12.04 11.21
CA PRO A 66 11.98 12.51 11.79
C PRO A 66 12.78 13.44 10.87
N SER A 67 12.63 13.29 9.54
CA SER A 67 13.30 14.14 8.54
C SER A 67 12.49 15.37 8.15
N GLY A 68 11.27 15.54 8.69
CA GLY A 68 10.33 16.59 8.27
C GLY A 68 9.78 16.42 6.85
N THR A 69 10.12 15.32 6.15
CA THR A 69 9.71 15.06 4.77
C THR A 69 9.09 13.67 4.64
N ILE A 70 8.18 13.51 3.68
CA ILE A 70 7.50 12.24 3.36
C ILE A 70 7.63 11.91 1.86
N ASN A 71 8.77 12.24 1.27
CA ASN A 71 9.05 12.02 -0.16
C ASN A 71 9.09 10.53 -0.57
N SER A 72 9.19 9.61 0.39
CA SER A 72 9.07 8.16 0.17
C SER A 72 7.63 7.69 0.04
N ALA A 73 6.63 8.56 0.27
CA ALA A 73 5.23 8.18 0.10
C ALA A 73 4.96 7.77 -1.35
N PRO A 74 4.08 6.78 -1.60
CA PRO A 74 3.65 6.47 -2.95
C PRO A 74 2.95 7.71 -3.54
N LYS A 75 3.08 7.91 -4.85
CA LYS A 75 2.42 9.00 -5.56
C LYS A 75 1.39 8.44 -6.51
N ASP A 76 1.79 8.00 -7.69
CA ASP A 76 0.87 7.47 -8.69
C ASP A 76 0.65 5.98 -8.46
N ILE A 77 -0.62 5.59 -8.31
CA ILE A 77 -1.04 4.26 -7.88
C ILE A 77 -2.10 3.74 -8.85
N ALA A 78 -1.99 2.48 -9.25
CA ALA A 78 -3.06 1.73 -9.93
C ALA A 78 -3.57 0.60 -9.04
N VAL A 79 -4.87 0.36 -9.09
CA VAL A 79 -5.55 -0.70 -8.34
C VAL A 79 -6.22 -1.64 -9.31
N LEU A 80 -5.89 -2.93 -9.20
CA LEU A 80 -6.51 -3.98 -10.00
C LEU A 80 -7.23 -4.98 -9.09
N GLY A 81 -8.40 -5.43 -9.53
CA GLY A 81 -9.07 -6.60 -8.98
C GLY A 81 -8.52 -7.84 -9.67
N VAL A 82 -8.19 -8.87 -8.91
CA VAL A 82 -7.68 -10.14 -9.46
C VAL A 82 -8.68 -11.24 -9.15
N ASP A 83 -9.10 -11.94 -10.21
CA ASP A 83 -9.86 -13.17 -10.12
C ASP A 83 -8.90 -14.33 -10.30
N ALA A 84 -8.42 -14.88 -9.18
CA ALA A 84 -7.42 -15.94 -9.19
C ALA A 84 -7.91 -17.23 -9.86
N ASP A 85 -9.22 -17.47 -9.89
CA ASP A 85 -9.80 -18.69 -10.48
C ASP A 85 -9.83 -18.62 -12.01
N ARG A 86 -9.87 -17.39 -12.56
CA ARG A 86 -9.87 -17.14 -14.02
C ARG A 86 -8.55 -16.61 -14.55
N GLU A 87 -7.56 -16.42 -13.68
CA GLU A 87 -6.27 -15.77 -14.00
C GLU A 87 -6.44 -14.39 -14.68
N GLU A 88 -7.49 -13.65 -14.31
CA GLU A 88 -7.84 -12.37 -14.92
C GLU A 88 -7.60 -11.18 -13.97
N GLU A 89 -7.11 -10.08 -14.54
CA GLU A 89 -6.90 -8.81 -13.83
C GLU A 89 -7.75 -7.70 -14.45
N THR A 90 -8.43 -6.93 -13.62
CA THR A 90 -9.28 -5.82 -14.06
C THR A 90 -8.81 -4.52 -13.43
N LEU A 91 -8.53 -3.49 -14.24
CA LEU A 91 -8.19 -2.16 -13.73
C LEU A 91 -9.41 -1.50 -13.08
N LEU A 92 -9.34 -1.28 -11.77
CA LEU A 92 -10.41 -0.67 -10.98
C LEU A 92 -10.23 0.84 -10.80
N GLY A 93 -9.01 1.34 -10.97
CA GLY A 93 -8.74 2.77 -10.90
C GLY A 93 -7.26 3.13 -10.92
N MET A 94 -7.01 4.41 -11.20
CA MET A 94 -5.71 5.05 -11.08
C MET A 94 -5.88 6.33 -10.28
N PHE A 95 -4.99 6.54 -9.31
CA PHE A 95 -5.08 7.63 -8.34
C PHE A 95 -3.70 8.19 -8.04
N SER A 96 -3.66 9.42 -7.54
CA SER A 96 -2.45 10.03 -7.00
C SER A 96 -2.64 10.33 -5.51
N TYR A 97 -1.83 9.71 -4.66
CA TYR A 97 -1.77 10.04 -3.24
C TYR A 97 -1.10 11.39 -3.06
N ASN A 98 -1.72 12.30 -2.30
CA ASN A 98 -1.29 13.69 -2.19
C ASN A 98 -0.67 14.00 -0.81
N VAL A 99 0.64 14.19 -0.75
CA VAL A 99 1.37 14.49 0.51
C VAL A 99 1.02 15.82 1.17
N GLU A 100 0.28 16.70 0.48
CA GLU A 100 -0.21 17.98 1.01
C GLU A 100 -1.62 17.89 1.62
N ARG A 101 -2.25 16.70 1.57
CA ARG A 101 -3.58 16.44 2.15
C ARG A 101 -3.46 15.54 3.39
N ASP A 102 -4.62 15.13 3.92
CA ASP A 102 -4.71 14.19 5.03
C ASP A 102 -3.82 12.95 4.82
N PRO A 103 -3.12 12.47 5.87
CA PRO A 103 -2.29 11.28 5.78
C PRO A 103 -3.06 9.99 5.47
N ILE A 104 -4.39 10.00 5.59
CA ILE A 104 -5.29 8.89 5.31
C ILE A 104 -6.17 9.30 4.12
N GLN A 105 -5.97 8.66 2.96
CA GLN A 105 -6.70 9.01 1.73
C GLN A 105 -7.46 7.82 1.19
N THR A 106 -8.76 8.01 0.98
CA THR A 106 -9.67 7.00 0.43
C THR A 106 -9.98 7.32 -1.03
N PHE A 107 -9.81 6.33 -1.90
CA PHE A 107 -9.98 6.41 -3.33
C PHE A 107 -11.14 5.52 -3.77
N PRO A 108 -12.25 6.09 -4.30
CA PRO A 108 -13.36 5.32 -4.81
C PRO A 108 -12.98 4.60 -6.11
N LEU A 109 -13.34 3.32 -6.22
CA LEU A 109 -13.02 2.49 -7.38
C LEU A 109 -14.13 2.60 -8.43
N LYS A 110 -13.74 2.55 -9.72
CA LYS A 110 -14.68 2.55 -10.85
C LYS A 110 -15.23 1.14 -11.08
N ASN A 111 -15.92 0.59 -10.09
CA ASN A 111 -16.52 -0.74 -10.17
C ASN A 111 -18.01 -0.72 -10.52
N MET A 112 -18.60 0.46 -10.75
CA MET A 112 -20.03 0.59 -11.06
C MET A 112 -20.44 -0.08 -12.39
N LEU A 113 -19.50 -0.34 -13.30
CA LEU A 113 -19.78 -0.92 -14.62
C LEU A 113 -19.57 -2.45 -14.68
N LEU A 114 -19.01 -3.07 -13.63
CA LEU A 114 -18.75 -4.51 -13.58
C LEU A 114 -19.22 -5.06 -12.22
N PRO A 115 -20.37 -5.76 -12.14
CA PRO A 115 -20.80 -6.41 -10.90
C PRO A 115 -19.99 -7.69 -10.68
N ARG A 116 -18.67 -7.55 -10.48
CA ARG A 116 -17.74 -8.65 -10.27
C ARG A 116 -17.10 -8.53 -8.89
N ALA A 117 -17.14 -9.64 -8.16
CA ALA A 117 -16.41 -9.79 -6.92
C ALA A 117 -15.01 -10.36 -7.19
N PHE A 118 -14.02 -9.89 -6.42
CA PHE A 118 -12.62 -10.31 -6.55
C PHE A 118 -12.15 -11.00 -5.28
N SER A 119 -11.26 -11.99 -5.40
CA SER A 119 -10.64 -12.68 -4.26
C SER A 119 -9.30 -12.05 -3.84
N GLN A 120 -8.71 -11.20 -4.69
CA GLN A 120 -7.49 -10.46 -4.38
C GLN A 120 -7.53 -9.05 -4.98
N VAL A 121 -6.73 -8.16 -4.40
CA VAL A 121 -6.47 -6.80 -4.90
C VAL A 121 -4.99 -6.65 -5.17
N LYS A 122 -4.62 -6.21 -6.36
CA LYS A 122 -3.24 -5.82 -6.69
C LYS A 122 -3.11 -4.31 -6.66
N LEU A 123 -2.22 -3.83 -5.81
CA LEU A 123 -1.81 -2.44 -5.73
C LEU A 123 -0.48 -2.28 -6.48
N ILE A 124 -0.45 -1.39 -7.47
CA ILE A 124 0.75 -1.07 -8.25
C ILE A 124 1.13 0.38 -7.97
N VAL A 125 2.34 0.59 -7.46
CA VAL A 125 2.94 1.92 -7.32
C VAL A 125 3.77 2.20 -8.57
N LYS A 126 3.48 3.33 -9.23
CA LYS A 126 4.14 3.79 -10.46
C LYS A 126 5.22 4.83 -10.19
N SER A 127 5.07 5.59 -9.11
CA SER A 127 5.99 6.66 -8.72
C SER A 127 5.90 6.93 -7.20
N ASN A 128 6.86 7.69 -6.68
CA ASN A 128 6.84 8.25 -5.33
C ASN A 128 7.02 9.78 -5.37
N TRP A 129 7.09 10.41 -4.20
CA TRP A 129 7.24 11.86 -4.06
C TRP A 129 8.69 12.35 -4.11
N GLY A 130 9.59 11.61 -4.76
CA GLY A 130 10.96 12.05 -5.06
C GLY A 130 12.05 11.42 -4.19
N ASN A 131 11.75 10.39 -3.41
CA ASN A 131 12.80 9.61 -2.76
C ASN A 131 13.53 8.73 -3.79
N PRO A 132 14.86 8.90 -3.99
CA PRO A 132 15.57 8.19 -5.05
C PRO A 132 15.85 6.71 -4.72
N TRP A 133 15.71 6.31 -3.46
CA TRP A 133 16.20 5.01 -2.98
C TRP A 133 15.08 4.00 -2.74
N TYR A 134 13.93 4.46 -2.22
CA TYR A 134 12.84 3.58 -1.81
C TYR A 134 11.48 4.27 -1.79
N THR A 135 10.44 3.46 -1.69
CA THR A 135 9.07 3.90 -1.43
C THR A 135 8.53 3.14 -0.23
N CYS A 136 7.74 3.81 0.61
CA CYS A 136 7.15 3.21 1.81
C CYS A 136 5.64 3.37 1.85
N ILE A 137 4.93 2.27 2.07
CA ILE A 137 3.49 2.26 2.31
C ILE A 137 3.26 1.82 3.76
N TYR A 138 2.63 2.67 4.56
CA TYR A 138 2.36 2.36 5.96
C TYR A 138 1.15 1.44 6.12
N ARG A 139 0.02 1.78 5.50
CA ARG A 139 -1.18 0.97 5.61
C ARG A 139 -2.08 1.07 4.40
N VAL A 140 -2.70 -0.05 4.05
CA VAL A 140 -3.72 -0.18 3.03
C VAL A 140 -4.98 -0.77 3.66
N LYS A 141 -6.14 -0.19 3.37
CA LYS A 141 -7.45 -0.78 3.68
C LYS A 141 -8.21 -1.01 2.40
N VAL A 142 -8.81 -2.18 2.25
CA VAL A 142 -9.67 -2.52 1.12
C VAL A 142 -11.11 -2.48 1.60
N HIS A 143 -11.97 -1.79 0.86
CA HIS A 143 -13.38 -1.61 1.20
C HIS A 143 -14.27 -2.27 0.14
N GLY A 144 -15.37 -2.85 0.58
CA GLY A 144 -16.35 -3.46 -0.30
C GLY A 144 -17.39 -4.28 0.45
N LYS A 145 -18.35 -4.84 -0.31
CA LYS A 145 -19.35 -5.77 0.22
C LYS A 145 -18.92 -7.20 -0.10
N MET A 146 -18.91 -8.08 0.90
CA MET A 146 -18.67 -9.50 0.67
C MET A 146 -19.77 -10.08 -0.23
N GLU A 147 -19.37 -10.92 -1.17
CA GLU A 147 -20.30 -11.74 -1.94
C GLU A 147 -20.93 -12.74 -0.96
N THR A 148 -22.19 -12.52 -0.63
CA THR A 148 -22.99 -13.49 0.12
C THR A 148 -23.27 -14.66 -0.81
N GLN A 149 -22.94 -15.87 -0.34
CA GLN A 149 -23.35 -17.13 -0.98
C GLN A 149 -24.88 -17.23 -1.04
#